data_AF-A0A1U9ZU13-F1
#
_entry.id   AF-A0A1U9ZU13-F1
#
_cell.length_a   1.000
_cell.length_b   1.000
_cell.length_c   1.000
_cell.angle_alpha   90.00
_cell.angle_beta   90.00
_cell.angle_gamma   90.00
#
_symmetry.space_group_name_H-M   'P 1'
#
loop_
_entity.id
_entity.type
_entity.pdbx_description
1 polymer ?
#
loop_
_entity_poly.entity_id
_entity_poly.type
_entity_poly.pdbx_seq_one_letter_code
_entity_poly.pdbx_strand_id
1 'polypeptide(L)'
;MTDDRRRRGLEMMGQVYGWEVHDGPGDFFGITVDHLFADIWCRPGLSMRDRRLLLLGALAARGLNDVLDIQIPAALRNADLTPAELREIAIFLTHYIGWPLGARLSVQIDTLIAAHEKRPSGEPDE
;
A
#
# COMPACT_ATOMS: atom_id res chain seq x y z
N MET A 1 -9.89 20.07 17.94
CA MET A 1 -10.17 19.85 16.49
C MET A 1 -8.98 19.24 15.77
N THR A 2 -7.75 19.78 15.92
CA THR A 2 -6.52 19.19 15.34
C THR A 2 -6.19 17.81 15.93
N ASP A 3 -6.43 17.63 17.22
CA ASP A 3 -6.17 16.37 17.94
C ASP A 3 -7.01 15.19 17.44
N ASP A 4 -8.31 15.41 17.18
CA ASP A 4 -9.17 14.38 16.58
C ASP A 4 -8.76 14.03 15.15
N ARG A 5 -8.32 15.03 14.35
CA ARG A 5 -7.80 14.80 13.00
C ARG A 5 -6.53 13.97 13.03
N ARG A 6 -5.58 14.31 13.91
CA ARG A 6 -4.32 13.58 14.10
C ARG A 6 -4.59 12.12 14.45
N ARG A 7 -5.44 11.86 15.43
CA ARG A 7 -5.84 10.51 15.84
C ARG A 7 -6.41 9.68 14.68
N ARG A 8 -7.40 10.23 13.95
CA ARG A 8 -7.99 9.53 12.78
C ARG A 8 -6.96 9.29 11.68
N GLY A 9 -6.04 10.23 11.49
CA GLY A 9 -4.94 10.07 10.53
C GLY A 9 -4.02 8.91 10.90
N LEU A 10 -3.63 8.78 12.16
CA LEU A 10 -2.80 7.67 12.64
C LEU A 10 -3.54 6.32 12.50
N GLU A 11 -4.82 6.28 12.86
CA GLU A 11 -5.67 5.09 12.68
C GLU A 11 -5.74 4.67 11.20
N MET A 12 -6.02 5.60 10.29
CA MET A 12 -6.07 5.32 8.86
C MET A 12 -4.69 4.96 8.29
N MET A 13 -3.62 5.61 8.74
CA MET A 13 -2.25 5.28 8.32
C MET A 13 -1.90 3.84 8.73
N GLY A 14 -2.22 3.45 9.96
CA GLY A 14 -2.05 2.08 10.42
C GLY A 14 -2.89 1.08 9.64
N GLN A 15 -4.13 1.43 9.30
CA GLN A 15 -4.96 0.61 8.41
C GLN A 15 -4.34 0.45 7.02
N VAL A 16 -3.80 1.51 6.41
CA VAL A 16 -3.21 1.45 5.05
C VAL A 16 -1.97 0.57 5.00
N TYR A 17 -1.11 0.65 6.02
CA TYR A 17 0.13 -0.12 6.08
C TYR A 17 -0.03 -1.51 6.71
N GLY A 18 -1.08 -1.73 7.51
CA GLY A 18 -1.34 -3.00 8.18
C GLY A 18 -0.44 -3.23 9.41
N TRP A 19 0.02 -2.16 10.07
CA TRP A 19 0.74 -2.18 11.35
C TRP A 19 0.37 -0.96 12.19
N GLU A 20 0.62 -1.01 13.49
CA GLU A 20 0.37 0.14 14.36
C GLU A 20 1.38 1.27 14.08
N VAL A 21 0.89 2.50 13.95
CA VAL A 21 1.72 3.68 13.69
C VAL A 21 1.64 4.63 14.87
N HIS A 22 2.78 4.85 15.51
CA HIS A 22 2.91 5.83 16.58
C HIS A 22 3.09 7.25 16.03
N ASP A 23 2.63 8.24 16.80
CA ASP A 23 2.81 9.64 16.42
C ASP A 23 4.30 10.03 16.43
N GLY A 24 4.69 10.84 15.46
CA GLY A 24 6.08 11.20 15.19
C GLY A 24 6.29 12.71 15.19
N PRO A 25 7.52 13.17 15.50
CA PRO A 25 7.82 14.59 15.52
C PRO A 25 7.91 15.19 14.10
N GLY A 26 7.65 16.49 14.00
CA GLY A 26 7.96 17.30 12.82
C GLY A 26 6.80 17.50 11.84
N ASP A 27 6.86 18.63 11.14
CA ASP A 27 5.78 19.10 10.27
C ASP A 27 5.50 18.15 9.10
N PHE A 28 6.54 17.53 8.52
CA PHE A 28 6.37 16.61 7.40
C PHE A 28 5.53 15.37 7.77
N PHE A 29 5.84 14.75 8.91
CA PHE A 29 5.06 13.64 9.43
C PHE A 29 3.65 14.12 9.77
N GLY A 30 3.55 15.27 10.44
CA GLY A 30 2.27 15.82 10.84
C GLY A 30 1.33 16.13 9.67
N ILE A 31 1.83 16.79 8.63
CA ILE A 31 1.07 17.08 7.40
C ILE A 31 0.65 15.78 6.71
N THR A 32 1.54 14.78 6.67
CA THR A 32 1.22 13.48 6.07
C THR A 32 0.06 12.81 6.82
N VAL A 33 0.14 12.73 8.15
CA VAL A 33 -0.93 12.13 8.95
C VAL A 33 -2.22 12.94 8.89
N ASP A 34 -2.14 14.24 9.12
CA ASP A 34 -3.31 15.12 9.24
C ASP A 34 -4.02 15.36 7.91
N HIS A 35 -3.32 15.28 6.77
CA HIS A 35 -3.93 15.55 5.47
C HIS A 35 -4.04 14.29 4.60
N LEU A 36 -2.93 13.59 4.33
CA LEU A 36 -2.99 12.42 3.44
C LEU A 36 -3.86 11.33 4.05
N PHE A 37 -3.62 10.97 5.31
CA PHE A 37 -4.34 9.86 5.93
C PHE A 37 -5.68 10.28 6.54
N ALA A 38 -5.73 11.38 7.30
CA ALA A 38 -6.99 11.79 7.94
C ALA A 38 -8.04 12.31 6.95
N ASP A 39 -7.61 12.92 5.83
CA ASP A 39 -8.52 13.51 4.85
C ASP A 39 -8.54 12.68 3.55
N ILE A 40 -7.44 12.54 2.80
CA ILE A 40 -7.46 11.99 1.43
C ILE A 40 -7.85 10.50 1.39
N TRP A 41 -7.27 9.66 2.24
CA TRP A 41 -7.63 8.23 2.32
C TRP A 41 -9.05 8.00 2.83
N CYS A 42 -9.58 8.90 3.66
CA CYS A 42 -10.92 8.81 4.25
C CYS A 42 -12.06 9.32 3.35
N ARG A 43 -11.77 9.91 2.17
CA ARG A 43 -12.82 10.48 1.29
C ARG A 43 -13.83 9.41 0.84
N PRO A 44 -15.12 9.75 0.66
CA PRO A 44 -16.07 8.82 0.06
C PRO A 44 -15.81 8.65 -1.45
N GLY A 45 -16.36 7.59 -2.04
CA GLY A 45 -16.41 7.37 -3.49
C GLY A 45 -15.52 6.25 -4.03
N LEU A 46 -14.46 5.89 -3.32
CA LEU A 46 -13.63 4.72 -3.62
C LEU A 46 -13.53 3.83 -2.38
N SER A 47 -13.41 2.52 -2.57
CA SER A 47 -13.05 1.60 -1.49
C SER A 47 -11.54 1.63 -1.21
N MET A 48 -11.09 0.95 -0.15
CA MET A 48 -9.66 0.74 0.12
C MET A 48 -8.99 -0.02 -1.03
N ARG A 49 -9.65 -1.07 -1.52
CA ARG A 49 -9.24 -1.86 -2.68
C ARG A 49 -9.09 -1.00 -3.94
N ASP A 50 -10.06 -0.14 -4.25
CA ASP A 50 -9.99 0.71 -5.45
C ASP A 50 -8.79 1.67 -5.39
N ARG A 51 -8.54 2.26 -4.21
CA ARG A 51 -7.35 3.09 -3.99
C ARG A 51 -6.06 2.29 -4.15
N ARG A 52 -6.01 1.07 -3.64
CA ARG A 52 -4.84 0.19 -3.79
C ARG A 52 -4.55 -0.09 -5.26
N LEU A 53 -5.57 -0.38 -6.07
CA LEU A 53 -5.41 -0.58 -7.51
C LEU A 53 -4.83 0.66 -8.21
N LEU A 54 -5.37 1.85 -7.93
CA LEU A 54 -4.89 3.10 -8.51
C LEU A 54 -3.44 3.39 -8.08
N LEU A 55 -3.14 3.25 -6.80
CA LEU A 55 -1.81 3.50 -6.26
C LEU A 55 -0.77 2.53 -6.85
N LEU A 56 -1.04 1.23 -6.81
CA LEU A 56 -0.13 0.22 -7.37
C LEU A 56 0.11 0.45 -8.86
N GLY A 57 -0.93 0.77 -9.63
CA GLY A 57 -0.80 1.11 -11.05
C GLY A 57 0.09 2.33 -11.29
N ALA A 58 -0.10 3.41 -10.51
CA ALA A 58 0.71 4.62 -10.61
C ALA A 58 2.18 4.38 -10.22
N LEU A 59 2.42 3.62 -9.14
CA LEU A 59 3.77 3.27 -8.69
C LEU A 59 4.51 2.40 -9.72
N ALA A 60 3.83 1.40 -10.27
CA ALA A 60 4.37 0.53 -11.31
C ALA A 60 4.72 1.32 -12.59
N ALA A 61 3.81 2.17 -13.07
CA ALA A 61 4.03 3.01 -14.24
C ALA A 61 5.20 3.99 -14.06
N ARG A 62 5.50 4.37 -12.82
CA ARG A 62 6.64 5.25 -12.48
C ARG A 62 7.91 4.52 -12.08
N GLY A 63 7.90 3.19 -12.02
CA GLY A 63 9.05 2.39 -11.57
C GLY A 63 9.44 2.64 -10.11
N LEU A 64 8.49 3.00 -9.26
CA LEU A 64 8.72 3.30 -7.83
C LEU A 64 8.69 2.01 -6.99
N ASN A 65 9.68 1.14 -7.25
CA ASN A 65 9.74 -0.22 -6.70
C ASN A 65 9.85 -0.25 -5.17
N ASP A 66 10.61 0.65 -4.56
CA ASP A 66 10.78 0.70 -3.10
C ASP A 66 9.46 0.98 -2.39
N VAL A 67 8.55 1.71 -3.03
CA VAL A 67 7.20 1.96 -2.51
C VAL A 67 6.28 0.77 -2.77
N LEU A 68 6.45 0.06 -3.89
CA LEU A 68 5.74 -1.19 -4.17
C LEU A 68 6.07 -2.28 -3.13
N ASP A 69 7.34 -2.36 -2.69
CA ASP A 69 7.79 -3.28 -1.63
C ASP A 69 7.07 -3.04 -0.29
N ILE A 70 6.51 -1.85 -0.07
CA ILE A 70 5.71 -1.51 1.11
C ILE A 70 4.21 -1.77 0.86
N GLN A 71 3.71 -1.35 -0.31
CA GLN A 71 2.27 -1.34 -0.59
C GLN A 71 1.70 -2.73 -0.93
N ILE A 72 2.47 -3.60 -1.60
CA ILE A 72 2.01 -4.94 -1.97
C ILE A 72 1.84 -5.82 -0.72
N PRO A 73 2.79 -5.89 0.22
CA PRO A 73 2.59 -6.67 1.45
C PRO A 73 1.45 -6.14 2.31
N ALA A 74 1.28 -4.82 2.38
CA ALA A 74 0.15 -4.21 3.08
C ALA A 74 -1.19 -4.61 2.44
N ALA A 75 -1.27 -4.62 1.10
CA ALA A 75 -2.47 -5.07 0.39
C ALA A 75 -2.84 -6.53 0.68
N LEU A 76 -1.82 -7.40 0.77
CA LEU A 76 -2.00 -8.82 1.11
C LEU A 76 -2.46 -8.99 2.56
N ARG A 77 -1.77 -8.35 3.53
CA ARG A 77 -2.14 -8.43 4.95
C ARG A 77 -3.55 -7.95 5.24
N ASN A 78 -3.95 -6.87 4.58
CA ASN A 78 -5.28 -6.28 4.75
C ASN A 78 -6.37 -7.02 3.96
N ALA A 79 -5.99 -8.05 3.18
CA ALA A 79 -6.87 -8.73 2.24
C ALA A 79 -7.56 -7.80 1.23
N ASP A 80 -6.92 -6.67 0.88
CA ASP A 80 -7.41 -5.75 -0.17
C ASP A 80 -7.35 -6.42 -1.54
N LEU A 81 -6.29 -7.19 -1.76
CA LEU A 81 -5.97 -7.91 -2.99
C LEU A 81 -5.44 -9.30 -2.65
N THR A 82 -5.84 -10.28 -3.45
CA THR A 82 -5.31 -11.65 -3.36
C THR A 82 -4.01 -11.80 -4.16
N PRO A 83 -3.19 -12.83 -3.87
CA PRO A 83 -2.03 -13.17 -4.69
C PRO A 83 -2.35 -13.35 -6.18
N ALA A 84 -3.50 -13.95 -6.50
CA ALA A 84 -3.94 -14.14 -7.89
C ALA A 84 -4.25 -12.81 -8.59
N GLU A 85 -4.92 -11.89 -7.89
CA GLU A 85 -5.24 -10.57 -8.44
C GLU A 85 -4.00 -9.71 -8.66
N LEU A 86 -3.01 -9.78 -7.77
CA LEU A 86 -1.73 -9.09 -7.96
C LEU A 86 -1.01 -9.59 -9.22
N ARG A 87 -0.95 -10.90 -9.42
CA ARG A 87 -0.38 -11.48 -10.65
C ARG A 87 -1.12 -11.01 -11.90
N GLU A 88 -2.45 -10.97 -11.85
CA GLU A 88 -3.27 -10.46 -12.97
C GLU A 88 -2.98 -8.98 -13.27
N ILE A 89 -2.80 -8.15 -12.24
CA ILE A 89 -2.40 -6.74 -12.41
C ILE A 89 -1.06 -6.64 -13.14
N ALA A 90 -0.07 -7.47 -12.80
CA ALA A 90 1.21 -7.47 -13.49
C ALA A 90 1.08 -7.81 -14.97
N ILE A 91 0.30 -8.86 -15.29
CA ILE A 91 0.01 -9.27 -16.67
C ILE A 91 -0.63 -8.11 -17.44
N PHE A 92 -1.68 -7.51 -16.88
CA PHE A 92 -2.39 -6.40 -17.53
C PHE A 92 -1.49 -5.18 -17.72
N LEU A 93 -0.86 -4.69 -16.65
CA LEU A 93 -0.07 -3.46 -16.69
C LEU A 93 1.13 -3.57 -17.62
N THR A 94 1.76 -4.75 -17.76
CA THR A 94 2.89 -4.96 -18.69
C THR A 94 2.59 -4.47 -20.11
N HIS A 95 1.34 -4.56 -20.56
CA HIS A 95 0.91 -4.11 -21.88
C HIS A 95 0.79 -2.59 -22.01
N TYR A 96 0.65 -1.86 -20.90
CA TYR A 96 0.47 -0.40 -20.88
C TYR A 96 1.71 0.35 -20.41
N ILE A 97 2.52 -0.26 -19.54
CA ILE A 97 3.74 0.34 -18.99
C ILE A 97 5.02 -0.20 -19.66
N GLY A 98 4.88 -1.20 -20.52
CA GLY A 98 5.98 -1.84 -21.24
C GLY A 98 6.68 -2.95 -20.44
N TRP A 99 7.30 -3.86 -21.19
CA TRP A 99 7.98 -5.04 -20.65
C TRP A 99 9.06 -4.74 -19.59
N PRO A 100 9.91 -3.70 -19.69
CA PRO A 100 10.94 -3.46 -18.67
C PRO A 100 10.38 -3.23 -17.26
N LEU A 101 9.29 -2.46 -17.15
CA LEU A 101 8.64 -2.19 -15.88
C LEU A 101 7.72 -3.35 -15.46
N GLY A 102 6.96 -3.91 -16.41
CA GLY A 102 6.03 -5.01 -16.17
C GLY A 102 6.70 -6.31 -15.70
N ALA A 103 7.80 -6.72 -16.35
CA ALA A 103 8.55 -7.91 -15.95
C ALA A 103 9.14 -7.77 -14.54
N ARG A 104 9.64 -6.56 -14.21
CA ARG A 104 10.14 -6.27 -12.86
C ARG A 104 9.02 -6.35 -11.82
N LEU A 105 7.86 -5.74 -12.10
CA LEU A 105 6.69 -5.82 -11.23
C LEU A 105 6.25 -7.26 -11.00
N SER A 106 6.23 -8.10 -12.05
CA SER A 106 5.86 -9.52 -11.95
C SER A 106 6.77 -10.27 -10.99
N VAL A 107 8.09 -10.14 -11.15
CA VAL A 107 9.07 -10.79 -10.26
C VAL A 107 8.95 -10.29 -8.83
N GLN A 108 8.76 -8.98 -8.65
CA GLN A 108 8.57 -8.36 -7.35
C GLN A 108 7.33 -8.90 -6.64
N ILE A 109 6.19 -8.99 -7.34
CA ILE A 109 4.93 -9.53 -6.80
C ILE A 109 5.12 -10.97 -6.34
N ASP A 110 5.71 -11.84 -7.15
CA ASP A 110 5.92 -13.24 -6.77
C ASP A 110 6.85 -13.38 -5.56
N THR A 111 7.90 -12.55 -5.50
CA THR A 111 8.81 -12.50 -4.35
C THR A 111 8.08 -12.13 -3.06
N LEU A 112 7.24 -11.10 -3.12
CA LEU A 112 6.51 -10.58 -1.96
C LEU A 112 5.37 -11.52 -1.53
N ILE A 113 4.69 -12.20 -2.47
CA ILE A 113 3.74 -13.26 -2.17
C ILE A 113 4.42 -14.40 -1.42
N ALA A 114 5.56 -14.89 -1.94
CA ALA A 114 6.30 -15.97 -1.30
C ALA A 114 6.79 -15.60 0.10
N ALA A 115 7.18 -14.34 0.33
CA ALA A 115 7.53 -13.83 1.65
C ALA A 115 6.31 -13.78 2.59
N HIS A 116 5.16 -13.32 2.09
CA HIS A 116 3.91 -13.27 2.84
C HIS A 116 3.43 -14.66 3.27
N GLU A 117 3.52 -15.66 2.38
CA GLU A 117 3.10 -17.05 2.64
C GLU A 117 3.98 -17.79 3.65
N LYS A 118 5.29 -17.46 3.70
CA LYS A 118 6.22 -18.05 4.67
C LYS A 118 6.07 -17.50 6.07
N ARG A 119 5.36 -16.38 6.22
CA ARG A 119 5.23 -15.70 7.50
C ARG A 119 4.25 -16.47 8.40
N PRO A 120 4.64 -16.88 9.60
CA PRO A 120 3.71 -17.52 10.53
C PRO A 120 2.58 -16.53 10.84
N SER A 121 1.35 -17.03 10.87
CA SER A 121 0.17 -16.22 11.18
C SER A 121 0.29 -15.61 12.58
N GLY A 122 0.58 -14.31 12.66
CA GLY A 122 0.51 -13.52 13.89
C GLY A 122 1.80 -12.85 14.39
N GLU A 123 2.92 -12.89 13.67
CA GLU A 123 4.12 -12.13 14.07
C GLU A 123 4.03 -10.64 13.67
N PRO A 124 4.18 -9.69 14.63
CA PRO A 124 4.33 -8.27 14.31
C PRO A 124 5.62 -8.00 13.52
N ASP A 125 5.66 -6.92 12.74
CA ASP A 125 6.90 -6.40 12.15
C ASP A 125 7.77 -5.79 13.27
N GLU A 126 9.07 -6.16 13.31
CA GLU A 126 10.10 -5.50 14.14
C GLU A 126 10.34 -4.05 13.70
#